data_AF-A0A836VCQ6-F1
#
_entry.id   AF-A0A836VCQ6-F1
#
_cell.length_a   1.000
_cell.length_b   1.000
_cell.length_c   1.000
_cell.angle_alpha   90.00
_cell.angle_beta   90.00
_cell.angle_gamma   90.00
#
_symmetry.space_group_name_H-M   'P 1'
#
loop_
_entity.id
_entity.type
_entity.pdbx_description
1 polymer ?
#
loop_
_entity_poly.entity_id
_entity_poly.type
_entity_poly.pdbx_seq_one_letter_code
_entity_poly.pdbx_strand_id
1 'polypeptide(L)'
;SMIDRLVKKKVVERVEDPSDRRVVTIRLTPLGVEVVERFLRIGRMRYEALADALTLEELEAAVPTVELLAKAARRRKEAGALQSEGIASEAEPAQLQ
;
A
#
# COMPACT_ATOMS: atom_id res chain seq x y z
N SER A 1 -1.57 -16.30 -8.84
CA SER A 1 -2.03 -14.97 -8.35
C SER A 1 -0.88 -13.95 -8.32
N MET A 2 -1.17 -12.64 -8.28
CA MET A 2 -0.17 -11.58 -8.05
C MET A 2 0.64 -11.84 -6.78
N ILE A 3 -0.02 -12.29 -5.71
CA ILE A 3 0.62 -12.60 -4.42
C ILE A 3 1.63 -13.75 -4.58
N ASP A 4 1.32 -14.80 -5.34
CA ASP A 4 2.25 -15.93 -5.53
C ASP A 4 3.55 -15.49 -6.21
N ARG A 5 3.48 -14.52 -7.11
CA ARG A 5 4.68 -13.94 -7.74
C ARG A 5 5.52 -13.15 -6.74
N LEU A 6 4.88 -12.46 -5.79
CA LEU A 6 5.56 -11.73 -4.73
C LEU A 6 6.18 -12.69 -3.70
N VAL A 7 5.49 -13.78 -3.36
CA VAL A 7 6.03 -14.86 -2.50
C VAL A 7 7.22 -15.55 -3.18
N LYS A 8 7.11 -15.89 -4.47
CA LYS A 8 8.21 -16.49 -5.25
C LYS A 8 9.44 -15.57 -5.29
N LYS A 9 9.24 -14.25 -5.29
CA LYS A 9 10.29 -13.24 -5.23
C LYS A 9 10.80 -12.95 -3.82
N LYS A 10 10.27 -13.64 -2.80
CA LYS A 10 10.63 -13.49 -1.38
C LYS A 10 10.44 -12.09 -0.81
N VAL A 11 9.61 -11.26 -1.44
CA VAL A 11 9.30 -9.90 -0.97
C VAL A 11 8.10 -9.87 -0.03
N VAL A 12 7.26 -10.90 -0.06
CA VAL A 12 6.18 -11.11 0.90
C VAL A 12 6.17 -12.56 1.35
N GLU A 13 5.64 -12.79 2.54
CA GLU A 13 5.44 -14.12 3.10
C GLU A 13 3.97 -14.28 3.55
N ARG A 14 3.55 -15.54 3.60
CA ARG A 14 2.26 -15.94 4.16
C ARG A 14 2.49 -16.38 5.60
N VAL A 15 1.79 -15.75 6.52
CA VAL A 15 1.83 -16.08 7.94
C VAL A 15 0.45 -16.61 8.31
N GLU A 16 0.41 -17.84 8.82
CA GLU A 16 -0.82 -18.40 9.39
C GLU A 16 -1.17 -17.61 10.64
N ASP A 17 -2.45 -17.24 10.77
CA ASP A 17 -2.92 -16.62 12.00
C ASP A 17 -2.94 -17.68 13.13
N PRO A 18 -2.26 -17.45 14.27
CA PRO A 18 -2.26 -18.39 15.39
C PRO A 18 -3.66 -18.62 16.00
N SER A 19 -4.58 -17.67 15.81
CA SER A 19 -5.93 -17.67 16.35
C SER A 19 -6.96 -18.27 15.41
N ASP A 20 -6.73 -18.22 14.09
CA ASP A 20 -7.58 -18.89 13.10
C ASP A 20 -6.79 -19.36 11.88
N ARG A 21 -6.60 -20.69 11.76
CA ARG A 21 -5.87 -21.32 10.65
C ARG A 21 -6.53 -21.15 9.28
N ARG A 22 -7.76 -20.60 9.22
CA ARG A 22 -8.44 -20.26 7.96
C ARG A 22 -8.03 -18.89 7.43
N VAL A 23 -7.35 -18.08 8.24
CA VAL A 23 -6.89 -16.73 7.88
C VAL A 23 -5.39 -16.80 7.55
N VAL A 24 -5.05 -16.43 6.30
CA VAL A 24 -3.67 -16.29 5.86
C VAL A 24 -3.35 -14.81 5.73
N THR A 25 -2.49 -14.31 6.62
CA THR A 25 -2.01 -12.93 6.57
C THR A 25 -0.82 -12.81 5.62
N ILE A 26 -0.80 -11.76 4.80
CA ILE A 26 0.36 -11.42 3.95
C ILE A 26 1.18 -10.34 4.63
N ARG A 27 2.47 -10.61 4.81
CA ARG A 27 3.41 -9.65 5.40
C ARG A 27 4.58 -9.40 4.47
N LEU A 28 5.13 -8.17 4.48
CA LEU A 28 6.40 -7.87 3.83
C LEU A 28 7.54 -8.59 4.56
N THR A 29 8.44 -9.22 3.81
CA THR A 29 9.72 -9.69 4.37
C THR A 29 10.67 -8.51 4.53
N PRO A 30 11.82 -8.66 5.23
CA PRO A 30 12.85 -7.63 5.24
C PRO A 30 13.29 -7.18 3.84
N LEU A 31 13.46 -8.13 2.91
CA LEU A 31 13.72 -7.84 1.50
C LEU A 31 12.57 -7.05 0.84
N GLY A 32 11.33 -7.37 1.18
CA GLY A 32 10.15 -6.64 0.73
C GLY A 32 10.16 -5.18 1.17
N VAL A 33 10.51 -4.92 2.44
CA VAL A 33 10.65 -3.56 2.98
C VAL A 33 11.70 -2.79 2.20
N GLU A 34 12.90 -3.34 2.00
CA GLU A 34 13.96 -2.70 1.22
C GLU A 34 13.54 -2.38 -0.22
N VAL A 35 12.82 -3.29 -0.88
CA VAL A 35 12.31 -3.09 -2.25
C VAL A 35 11.31 -1.94 -2.29
N VAL A 36 10.38 -1.87 -1.32
CA VAL A 36 9.42 -0.77 -1.22
C VAL A 36 10.13 0.55 -0.95
N GLU A 37 11.09 0.58 -0.03
CA GLU A 37 11.86 1.79 0.27
C GLU A 37 12.66 2.29 -0.93
N ARG A 38 13.30 1.39 -1.68
CA ARG A 38 14.02 1.73 -2.92
C ARG A 38 13.07 2.29 -3.96
N PHE A 39 11.89 1.69 -4.14
CA PHE A 39 10.88 2.18 -5.07
C PHE A 39 10.39 3.58 -4.69
N LEU A 40 10.11 3.81 -3.39
CA LEU A 40 9.73 5.12 -2.88
C LEU A 40 10.84 6.16 -3.06
N ARG A 41 12.10 5.77 -2.91
CA ARG A 41 13.26 6.62 -3.15
C ARG A 41 13.37 7.06 -4.61
N ILE A 42 13.16 6.14 -5.56
CA ILE A 42 13.13 6.48 -7.00
C ILE A 42 11.98 7.46 -7.29
N GLY A 43 10.83 7.28 -6.65
CA GLY A 43 9.72 8.22 -6.72
C GLY A 43 10.13 9.62 -6.24
N ARG A 44 10.77 9.70 -5.06
CA ARG A 44 11.27 10.98 -4.49
C ARG A 44 12.26 11.68 -5.42
N MET A 45 13.25 10.96 -5.96
CA MET A 45 14.24 11.55 -6.88
C MET A 45 13.60 12.18 -8.12
N ARG A 46 12.49 11.63 -8.62
CA ARG A 46 11.76 12.23 -9.76
C ARG A 46 11.03 13.51 -9.37
N TYR A 47 10.49 13.58 -8.15
CA TYR A 47 9.86 14.80 -7.64
C TYR A 47 10.90 15.87 -7.29
N GLU A 48 12.06 15.49 -6.78
CA GLU A 48 13.20 16.39 -6.56
C GLU A 48 13.67 17.01 -7.87
N ALA A 49 13.91 16.21 -8.91
CA ALA A 49 14.31 16.73 -10.22
C ALA A 49 13.25 17.65 -10.86
N LEU A 50 11.96 17.39 -10.60
CA LEU A 50 10.89 18.27 -11.07
C LEU A 50 10.85 19.58 -10.27
N ALA A 51 11.05 19.52 -8.95
CA ALA A 51 11.11 20.69 -8.09
C ALA A 51 12.32 21.59 -8.42
N ASP A 52 13.48 21.01 -8.71
CA ASP A 52 14.69 21.72 -9.12
C ASP A 52 14.54 22.47 -10.46
N ALA A 53 13.58 22.06 -11.30
CA ALA A 53 13.29 22.70 -12.58
C ALA A 53 12.30 23.87 -12.49
N LEU A 54 11.69 24.09 -11.32
CA LEU A 54 10.71 25.15 -11.09
C LEU A 54 11.39 26.37 -10.44
N THR A 55 10.90 27.56 -10.74
CA THR A 55 11.23 28.74 -9.93
C THR A 55 10.60 28.64 -8.54
N LEU A 56 11.06 29.46 -7.60
CA LEU A 56 10.47 29.52 -6.25
C LEU A 56 8.97 29.83 -6.30
N GLU A 57 8.56 30.76 -7.15
CA GLU A 57 7.16 31.18 -7.32
C GLU A 57 6.29 30.05 -7.91
N GLU A 58 6.82 29.32 -8.90
CA GLU A 58 6.15 28.15 -9.49
C GLU A 58 6.04 27.00 -8.48
N LEU A 59 7.08 26.80 -7.68
CA LEU A 59 7.10 25.80 -6.62
C LEU A 59 6.06 26.13 -5.54
N GLU A 60 6.01 27.38 -5.07
CA GLU A 60 5.01 27.87 -4.12
C GLU A 60 3.59 27.70 -4.63
N ALA A 61 3.35 27.98 -5.92
CA ALA A 61 2.06 27.77 -6.57
C ALA A 61 1.67 26.28 -6.68
N ALA A 62 2.64 25.38 -6.82
CA ALA A 62 2.40 23.95 -6.96
C ALA A 62 2.04 23.26 -5.63
N VAL A 63 2.60 23.71 -4.50
CA VAL A 63 2.38 23.15 -3.15
C VAL A 63 0.90 22.87 -2.83
N PRO A 64 -0.04 23.84 -2.90
CA PRO A 64 -1.43 23.60 -2.51
C PRO A 64 -2.13 22.53 -3.37
N THR A 65 -1.74 22.43 -4.64
CA THR A 65 -2.30 21.46 -5.58
C THR A 65 -1.79 20.04 -5.26
N VAL A 66 -0.48 19.90 -5.01
CA VAL A 66 0.12 18.63 -4.61
C VAL A 66 -0.47 18.15 -3.28
N GLU A 67 -0.68 19.04 -2.32
CA GLU A 67 -1.35 18.71 -1.05
C GLU A 67 -2.79 18.23 -1.25
N LEU A 68 -3.54 18.88 -2.13
CA LEU A 68 -4.92 18.49 -2.45
C LEU A 68 -4.95 17.08 -3.05
N LEU A 69 -4.07 16.79 -4.02
CA LEU A 69 -3.95 15.48 -4.63
C LEU A 69 -3.54 14.41 -3.60
N ALA A 70 -2.61 14.73 -2.70
CA ALA A 70 -2.20 13.82 -1.62
C ALA A 70 -3.35 13.52 -0.64
N LYS A 71 -4.15 14.54 -0.27
CA LYS A 71 -5.35 14.38 0.56
C LYS A 71 -6.39 13.49 -0.13
N ALA A 72 -6.65 13.70 -1.42
CA ALA A 72 -7.58 12.87 -2.19
C ALA A 72 -7.10 11.41 -2.30
N ALA A 73 -5.80 11.19 -2.51
CA ALA A 73 -5.21 9.85 -2.58
C ALA A 73 -5.34 9.09 -1.25
N ARG A 74 -5.16 9.77 -0.10
CA ARG A 74 -5.35 9.17 1.24
C ARG A 74 -6.80 8.73 1.46
N ARG A 75 -7.78 9.60 1.19
CA ARG A 75 -9.21 9.26 1.31
C ARG A 75 -9.58 8.04 0.48
N ARG A 76 -9.04 7.92 -0.74
CA ARG A 76 -9.26 6.75 -1.60
C ARG A 76 -8.67 5.47 -1.01
N LYS A 77 -7.48 5.53 -0.41
CA LYS A 77 -6.87 4.38 0.28
C LYS A 77 -7.68 3.96 1.50
N GLU A 78 -8.12 4.91 2.31
CA GLU A 78 -8.96 4.66 3.49
C GLU A 78 -10.30 4.04 3.09
N ALA A 79 -10.96 4.58 2.06
CA ALA A 79 -12.19 4.01 1.50
C ALA A 79 -11.99 2.59 0.93
N GLY A 80 -10.83 2.31 0.31
CA GLY A 80 -10.48 0.97 -0.17
C GLY A 80 -10.08 0.00 0.95
N ALA A 81 -9.48 0.49 2.04
CA ALA A 81 -9.11 -0.33 3.21
C ALA A 81 -10.36 -0.78 3.99
N LEU A 82 -11.35 0.10 4.16
CA LEU A 82 -12.65 -0.22 4.75
C LEU A 82 -13.42 -1.29 3.93
N GLN A 83 -13.24 -1.32 2.61
CA GLN A 83 -13.83 -2.35 1.73
C GLN A 83 -13.11 -3.70 1.85
N SER A 84 -11.81 -3.73 2.16
CA SER A 84 -11.08 -4.98 2.39
C SER A 84 -11.34 -5.61 3.77
N GLU A 85 -11.73 -4.81 4.77
CA GLU A 85 -12.14 -5.31 6.09
C GLU A 85 -13.55 -5.91 6.08
N GLY A 86 -14.43 -5.50 5.16
CA GLY A 86 -15.79 -6.03 5.02
C GLY A 86 -15.87 -7.46 4.45
N ILE A 87 -14.86 -7.93 3.69
CA ILE A 87 -14.87 -9.29 3.10
C ILE A 87 -14.47 -10.35 4.13
N ALA A 88 -13.83 -9.96 5.24
CA ALA A 88 -13.46 -10.88 6.33
C ALA A 88 -14.62 -11.16 7.30
N SER A 89 -15.75 -10.45 7.19
CA SER A 89 -16.89 -10.52 8.14
C SER A 89 -18.17 -11.15 7.55
N GLU A 90 -18.08 -11.88 6.43
CA GLU A 90 -19.21 -12.62 5.84
C GLU A 90 -18.93 -14.14 5.71
N ALA A 91 -18.10 -14.70 6.58
CA ALA A 91 -18.11 -16.16 6.80
C ALA A 91 -19.24 -16.48 7.80
N GLU A 92 -20.47 -16.47 7.28
CA GLU A 92 -21.68 -16.91 7.98
C GLU A 92 -21.51 -18.34 8.52
N PRO A 93 -21.89 -18.64 9.77
CA PRO A 93 -21.79 -19.99 10.30
C PRO A 93 -22.91 -20.84 9.70
N ALA A 94 -22.58 -21.69 8.74
CA ALA A 94 -23.49 -22.73 8.27
C ALA A 94 -23.85 -23.63 9.46
N GLN A 95 -25.08 -23.48 9.92
CA GLN A 95 -25.71 -24.25 10.98
C GLN A 95 -25.92 -25.71 10.53
N LEU A 96 -25.57 -26.63 11.44
CA LEU A 96 -26.24 -27.91 11.74
C LEU A 96 -26.88 -28.68 10.57
N GLN A 97 -26.31 -29.84 10.24
CA GLN A 97 -26.96 -31.16 10.43
C GLN A 97 -25.97 -32.31 10.31
#